data_AF-A0A7C7TIE1-F1
#
_entry.id   AF-A0A7C7TIE1-F1
#
_cell.length_a   1.000
_cell.length_b   1.000
_cell.length_c   1.000
_cell.angle_alpha   90.00
_cell.angle_beta   90.00
_cell.angle_gamma   90.00
#
_symmetry.space_group_name_H-M   'P 1'
#
loop_
_entity.id
_entity.type
_entity.pdbx_description
1 polymer ?
#
loop_
_entity_poly.entity_id
_entity_poly.type
_entity_poly.pdbx_seq_one_letter_code
_entity_poly.pdbx_strand_id
1 'polypeptide(L)' 'MNVQVEVGVSPSGVLLSVKQNDGRLHQLVAVELTNHEALEIANLIKKRVAENQQTANPSELN' A
#
# COMPACT_ATOMS: atom_id res chain seq x y z
N MET A 1 10.13 -9.15 9.48
CA MET A 1 9.75 -7.83 8.94
C MET A 1 8.23 -7.69 9.05
N ASN A 2 7.72 -6.80 9.91
CA ASN A 2 6.29 -6.53 10.01
C ASN A 2 6.03 -5.15 9.39
N VAL A 3 5.20 -5.09 8.35
CA VAL A 3 4.79 -3.84 7.70
C VAL A 3 3.33 -3.58 8.07
N GLN A 4 3.08 -2.44 8.71
CA GLN A 4 1.75 -1.96 9.06
C GLN A 4 1.41 -0.76 8.17
N VAL A 5 0.20 -0.76 7.63
CA VAL A 5 -0.32 0.34 6.81
C VAL A 5 -1.54 0.90 7.53
N GLU A 6 -1.55 2.21 7.75
CA GLU A 6 -2.68 2.92 8.34
C GLU A 6 -3.16 4.01 7.39
N VAL A 7 -4.48 4.18 7.30
CA VAL A 7 -5.13 5.22 6.51
C VAL A 7 -5.97 6.08 7.45
N GLY A 8 -5.69 7.37 7.45
CA GLY A 8 -6.38 8.36 8.26
C GLY A 8 -6.91 9.53 7.43
N VAL A 9 -7.60 10.44 8.11
CA VAL A 9 -8.07 11.71 7.52
C VAL A 9 -6.99 12.77 7.73
N SER A 10 -6.82 13.65 6.75
CA SER A 10 -5.96 14.84 6.83
C SER A 10 -6.70 16.08 6.32
N PRO A 11 -6.21 17.30 6.58
CA PRO A 11 -6.80 18.52 6.02
C PRO A 11 -6.88 18.51 4.48
N SER A 12 -5.92 17.88 3.81
CA SER A 12 -5.91 17.77 2.34
C SER A 12 -6.79 16.63 1.82
N GLY A 13 -7.11 15.64 2.67
CA GLY A 13 -8.00 14.52 2.35
C GLY A 13 -7.64 13.26 3.14
N VAL A 14 -6.55 12.60 2.75
CA VAL A 14 -6.13 11.29 3.26
C VAL A 14 -4.69 11.34 3.74
N LEU A 15 -4.42 10.75 4.91
CA LEU A 15 -3.08 10.44 5.39
C LEU A 15 -2.81 8.95 5.21
N LEU A 16 -1.81 8.59 4.42
CA LEU A 16 -1.32 7.22 4.32
C LEU A 16 -0.03 7.10 5.12
N SER A 17 0.01 6.17 6.09
CA SER A 17 1.24 5.85 6.81
C SER A 17 1.64 4.39 6.63
N VAL A 18 2.93 4.17 6.42
CA VAL A 18 3.54 2.84 6.32
C VAL A 18 4.63 2.76 7.37
N LYS A 19 4.44 1.84 8.31
CA LYS A 19 5.37 1.55 9.40
C LYS A 19 5.98 0.18 9.18
N GLN A 20 7.30 0.15 9.02
CA GLN A 20 8.06 -1.09 9.03
C GLN A 20 8.73 -1.24 10.39
N ASN A 21 8.50 -2.37 11.04
CA ASN A 21 9.18 -2.74 12.28
C ASN A 21 10.14 -3.90 12.01
N ASP A 22 11.44 -3.61 12.13
CA ASP A 22 12.51 -4.62 12.06
C ASP A 22 13.31 -4.71 13.38
N GLY A 23 12.60 -4.64 14.51
CA GLY A 23 13.14 -4.84 15.85
C GLY A 23 13.95 -3.67 16.40
N ARG A 24 14.92 -3.14 15.63
CA ARG A 24 15.77 -1.99 16.01
C ARG A 24 15.51 -0.73 15.18
N LEU A 25 14.96 -0.87 13.97
CA LEU A 25 14.63 0.24 13.08
C LEU A 25 13.12 0.31 12.86
N HIS A 26 12.54 1.45 13.21
CA HIS A 26 11.18 1.81 12.84
C HIS A 26 11.26 2.79 11.68
N GLN A 27 10.96 2.33 10.46
CA GLN A 27 10.80 3.23 9.33
C GLN A 27 9.32 3.61 9.26
N LEU A 28 9.03 4.90 9.41
CA LEU A 28 7.71 5.47 9.20
C LEU A 28 7.78 6.38 7.99
N VAL A 29 6.97 6.08 6.98
CA VAL A 29 6.71 7.00 5.87
C VAL A 29 5.26 7.42 5.99
N ALA A 30 5.01 8.71 6.07
CA ALA A 30 3.66 9.28 6.07
C ALA A 30 3.55 10.25 4.89
N VAL A 31 2.50 10.10 4.10
CA VAL A 31 2.22 10.95 2.94
C VAL A 31 0.80 11.47 3.08
N GLU A 32 0.67 12.79 3.02
CA GLU A 32 -0.62 13.45 2.91
C GLU A 32 -1.00 13.56 1.44
N LEU A 33 -2.24 13.16 1.13
CA LEU A 33 -2.78 13.05 -0.21
C LEU A 33 -4.13 13.77 -0.26
N THR A 34 -4.45 14.33 -1.42
CA THR A 34 -5.84 14.69 -1.72
C THR A 34 -6.69 13.44 -1.93
N ASN A 35 -8.02 13.57 -1.81
CA ASN A 35 -8.95 12.48 -2.10
C ASN A 35 -8.80 11.93 -3.52
N HIS A 36 -8.44 12.78 -4.49
CA HIS A 36 -8.25 12.39 -5.88
C HIS A 36 -6.99 11.53 -6.04
N GLU A 37 -5.85 11.97 -5.52
CA GLU A 37 -4.59 11.22 -5.55
C GLU A 37 -4.71 9.88 -4.80
N ALA A 38 -5.42 9.87 -3.67
CA ALA A 38 -5.68 8.64 -2.93
C ALA A 38 -6.49 7.62 -3.76
N LEU A 39 -7.46 8.08 -4.56
CA LEU A 39 -8.24 7.23 -5.45
C LEU A 39 -7.39 6.69 -6.61
N GLU A 40 -6.52 7.52 -7.20
CA GLU A 40 -5.58 7.08 -8.24
C GLU A 40 -4.63 6.00 -7.73
N ILE A 41 -4.04 6.18 -6.55
CA ILE A 41 -3.18 5.19 -5.90
C ILE A 41 -3.95 3.90 -5.64
N ALA A 42 -5.18 3.98 -5.12
CA ALA A 42 -6.01 2.80 -4.89
C ALA A 42 -6.27 2.00 -6.18
N ASN A 43 -6.48 2.68 -7.31
CA ASN A 43 -6.67 2.04 -8.61
C ASN A 43 -5.38 1.37 -9.11
N LEU A 44 -4.21 2.00 -8.93
CA LEU A 44 -2.92 1.39 -9.25
C LEU A 44 -2.66 0.12 -8.42
N ILE A 45 -2.97 0.15 -7.12
CA ILE A 45 -2.85 -1.00 -6.23
C ILE A 45 -3.77 -2.13 -6.70
N LYS A 46 -5.05 -1.83 -6.96
CA LYS A 46 -6.02 -2.83 -7.46
C LYS A 46 -5.56 -3.48 -8.76
N LYS A 47 -5.04 -2.70 -9.70
CA LYS A 47 -4.48 -3.21 -10.95
C LYS A 47 -3.33 -4.18 -10.69
N ARG A 48 -2.36 -3.80 -9.84
CA ARG A 48 -1.22 -4.68 -9.51
C ARG A 48 -1.65 -5.95 -8.78
N VAL A 49 -2.63 -5.87 -7.89
CA VAL A 49 -3.20 -7.05 -7.22
C VAL A 49 -3.79 -8.02 -8.24
N ALA A 50 -4.56 -7.52 -9.22
CA ALA A 50 -5.13 -8.35 -10.28
C ALA A 50 -4.04 -9.01 -11.14
N GLU A 51 -3.00 -8.28 -11.52
CA GLU A 51 -1.84 -8.80 -12.26
C GLU A 51 -1.13 -9.94 -11.49
N ASN A 52 -0.91 -9.75 -10.18
CA ASN A 52 -0.29 -10.76 -9.32
C ASN A 52 -1.15 -12.01 -9.14
N GLN A 53 -2.49 -11.86 -9.15
CA GLN A 53 -3.41 -13.00 -9.05
C GLN A 53 -3.48 -13.81 -10.36
N GLN A 54 -3.37 -13.15 -11.52
CA GLN A 54 -3.35 -13.81 -12.82
C GLN A 54 -2.05 -14.60 -13.06
N THR A 55 -0.92 -14.09 -12.53
CA THR A 55 0.39 -14.76 -12.58
C THR A 55 0.50 -15.91 -11.57
N ALA A 56 -0.35 -15.95 -10.55
CA ALA A 56 -0.47 -17.10 -9.64
C ALA A 56 -1.23 -18.29 -10.27
N ASN A 57 -1.13 -18.47 -11.59
CA ASN A 57 -1.64 -19.65 -12.28
C ASN A 57 -0.79 -20.86 -11.84
N PRO A 58 -1.39 -21.89 -11.20
CA PRO A 58 -0.65 -23.05 -10.71
C PRO A 58 0.06 -23.86 -11.80
N SER A 59 -0.35 -23.70 -13.06
CA SER A 59 0.11 -24.46 -14.22
C SER A 59 1.54 -24.15 -14.67
N GLU A 60 2.21 -23.15 -14.08
CA GLU A 60 3.62 -22.82 -14.34
C GLU A 60 4.56 -23.27 -13.21
N LEU A 61 4.03 -23.91 -12.16
CA LEU A 61 4.82 -24.60 -11.14
C LEU A 61 4.97 -26.08 -11.53
N ASN A 62 5.89 -26.33 -12.47
CA ASN A 62 6.42 -27.63 -12.95
C ASN A 62 5.79 -28.92 -12.39
#